data_AF-A0A7W4JV62-F1
#
_entry.id   AF-A0A7W4JV62-F1
#
_cell.length_a   1.000
_cell.length_b   1.000
_cell.length_c   1.000
_cell.angle_alpha   90.00
_cell.angle_beta   90.00
_cell.angle_gamma   90.00
#
_symmetry.space_group_name_H-M   'P 1'
#
loop_
_entity.id
_entity.type
_entity.pdbx_description
1 polymer ?
#
loop_
_entity_poly.entity_id
_entity_poly.type
_entity_poly.pdbx_seq_one_letter_code
_entity_poly.pdbx_strand_id
1 'polypeptide(L)'
;MSNRMSFRAERRAALAALAFATLAPALVPAAHAAPVAGASTDALTPEQKAFVADSATLERFGLTREKMAEILAAKDPQAARATVAAMMGTIAADKFQPPHGPAQPGRSALDPDGDMAAVQLNPAAGGFNSMAVVRPPALDAHHRAPGPFSVRRYMYESQGIPTFAGAPLALRKDDLVAGKVDVAFVGVPLGFSSGWRDAHNAPGVMRAMYGLGDFDVYAGVDPGLVLNLADYGNFAVDKMSVELSVNHVRQMVGEMVDAKVVPFVVGGDHSVMIPTVTAMADHYGAGNVGLVQIDAHNDVARDQAHFYSDEQALSRLIESGTVKGGSVVQIGTRGPGLSAADFDWMKSKGIRYHTMAQVETSGWQSVVDTTLREIESGPQNIFVSFDISALDPAYASGAGRPAPNGLTMREAVPLVRRICAETKVVGFAMLDVAPYLDLSYATALNADQIMNACLTGIAMRKLGVKGANYHSALTVESAAAH
;
A
#
# COMPACT_ATOMS: atom_id res chain seq x y z
N MET A 1 -75.97 -2.40 1.04
CA MET A 1 -76.22 -1.28 1.98
C MET A 1 -74.87 -0.67 2.30
N SER A 2 -74.46 0.38 1.54
CA SER A 2 -74.54 1.82 1.91
C SER A 2 -73.26 2.24 2.65
N ASN A 3 -72.49 3.29 2.36
CA ASN A 3 -72.55 4.45 1.45
C ASN A 3 -71.11 5.03 1.38
N ARG A 4 -70.49 5.23 0.21
CA ARG A 4 -70.23 6.52 -0.51
C ARG A 4 -69.99 7.80 0.32
N MET A 5 -68.81 8.41 0.12
CA MET A 5 -68.47 9.84 -0.04
C MET A 5 -66.99 9.89 -0.48
N SER A 6 -66.57 10.07 -1.74
CA SER A 6 -66.62 11.22 -2.68
C SER A 6 -66.08 12.56 -2.15
N PHE A 7 -64.83 12.89 -2.48
CA PHE A 7 -64.41 14.24 -2.85
C PHE A 7 -63.37 14.17 -3.98
N ARG A 8 -63.58 14.99 -5.02
CA ARG A 8 -62.78 15.14 -6.25
C ARG A 8 -61.72 16.24 -6.07
N ALA A 9 -60.56 16.09 -6.71
CA ALA A 9 -59.76 17.16 -7.35
C ALA A 9 -58.63 16.49 -8.17
N GLU A 10 -58.80 16.30 -9.48
CA GLU A 10 -58.30 17.15 -10.57
C GLU A 10 -56.83 16.94 -10.98
N ARG A 11 -56.68 16.30 -12.15
CA ARG A 11 -55.76 16.58 -13.27
C ARG A 11 -54.37 17.18 -12.96
N ARG A 12 -53.32 16.42 -13.31
CA ARG A 12 -52.47 16.63 -14.51
C ARG A 12 -51.26 15.67 -14.47
N ALA A 13 -51.30 14.64 -15.30
CA ALA A 13 -50.11 13.89 -15.68
C ALA A 13 -49.37 14.70 -16.77
N ALA A 14 -48.15 15.12 -16.48
CA ALA A 14 -47.23 15.68 -17.47
C ALA A 14 -46.13 14.64 -17.72
N LEU A 15 -46.31 13.84 -18.78
CA LEU A 15 -45.22 13.16 -19.47
C LEU A 15 -44.44 14.24 -20.22
N ALA A 16 -43.22 14.54 -19.79
CA ALA A 16 -42.26 15.30 -20.58
C ALA A 16 -41.37 14.31 -21.34
N ALA A 17 -41.72 14.07 -22.59
CA ALA A 17 -40.79 13.52 -23.58
C ALA A 17 -39.80 14.63 -23.96
N LEU A 18 -38.52 14.50 -23.59
CA LEU A 18 -37.46 15.27 -24.23
C LEU A 18 -36.83 14.43 -25.33
N ALA A 19 -37.06 14.90 -26.56
CA ALA A 19 -36.48 14.37 -27.78
C ALA A 19 -34.97 14.60 -27.78
N PHE A 20 -34.22 13.53 -28.09
CA PHE A 20 -32.84 13.63 -28.54
C PHE A 20 -32.81 14.27 -29.92
N ALA A 21 -32.47 15.56 -29.99
CA ALA A 21 -32.11 16.21 -31.24
C ALA A 21 -30.64 15.88 -31.56
N THR A 22 -30.43 14.93 -32.47
CA THR A 22 -29.15 14.68 -33.12
C THR A 22 -28.82 15.84 -34.06
N LEU A 23 -27.93 16.73 -33.64
CA LEU A 23 -27.23 17.65 -34.53
C LEU A 23 -25.89 17.03 -34.90
N ALA A 24 -25.85 16.31 -36.01
CA ALA A 24 -24.59 15.96 -36.67
C ALA A 24 -24.02 17.25 -37.31
N PRO A 25 -22.80 17.69 -36.98
CA PRO A 25 -22.16 18.71 -37.78
C PRO A 25 -21.63 18.04 -39.05
N ALA A 26 -21.94 18.66 -40.20
CA ALA A 26 -21.40 18.27 -41.48
C ALA A 26 -19.86 18.32 -41.44
N LEU A 27 -19.22 17.19 -41.74
CA LEU A 27 -17.79 17.09 -42.02
C LEU A 27 -17.49 17.89 -43.29
N VAL A 28 -17.08 19.14 -43.12
CA VAL A 28 -16.30 19.85 -44.12
C VAL A 28 -14.85 19.38 -43.92
N PRO A 29 -14.14 18.87 -44.95
CA PRO A 29 -12.73 18.61 -44.81
C PRO A 29 -12.03 19.96 -44.67
N ALA A 30 -11.65 20.31 -43.46
CA ALA A 30 -10.75 21.42 -43.23
C ALA A 30 -9.42 21.05 -43.92
N ALA A 31 -9.18 21.69 -45.05
CA ALA A 31 -7.88 21.67 -45.70
C ALA A 31 -6.84 22.01 -44.64
N HIS A 32 -5.90 21.10 -44.40
CA HIS A 32 -4.73 21.35 -43.58
C HIS A 32 -3.92 22.46 -44.23
N ALA A 33 -4.16 23.71 -43.83
CA ALA A 33 -3.18 24.76 -43.98
C ALA A 33 -2.05 24.45 -43.00
N ALA A 34 -0.84 24.24 -43.53
CA ALA A 34 0.36 24.10 -42.73
C ALA A 34 0.47 25.25 -41.72
N PRO A 35 0.90 25.01 -40.48
CA PRO A 35 1.03 26.06 -39.50
C PRO A 35 2.10 27.06 -39.98
N VAL A 36 1.74 28.34 -39.98
CA VAL A 36 2.65 29.45 -40.23
C VAL A 36 3.66 29.47 -39.07
N ALA A 37 4.80 28.82 -39.27
CA ALA A 37 5.97 28.99 -38.44
C ALA A 37 6.55 30.40 -38.64
N GLY A 38 6.99 31.05 -37.56
CA GLY A 38 8.03 32.08 -37.64
C GLY A 38 7.96 33.18 -36.59
N ALA A 39 6.98 34.06 -36.66
CA ALA A 39 7.23 35.44 -36.19
C ALA A 39 7.43 35.62 -34.67
N SER A 40 6.79 34.82 -33.81
CA SER A 40 6.81 35.05 -32.34
C SER A 40 7.79 34.15 -31.58
N THR A 41 8.12 32.96 -32.11
CA THR A 41 9.09 32.04 -31.51
C THR A 41 10.53 32.44 -31.83
N ASP A 42 10.77 33.10 -32.96
CA ASP A 42 12.11 33.54 -33.35
C ASP A 42 12.72 34.54 -32.37
N ALA A 43 11.86 35.34 -31.73
CA ALA A 43 12.22 36.35 -30.73
C ALA A 43 12.61 35.76 -29.37
N LEU A 44 12.38 34.48 -29.11
CA LEU A 44 12.78 33.82 -27.86
C LEU A 44 14.31 33.67 -27.77
N THR A 45 14.85 33.77 -26.55
CA THR A 45 16.25 33.42 -26.28
C THR A 45 16.50 31.91 -26.48
N PRO A 46 17.76 31.46 -26.66
CA PRO A 46 18.07 30.04 -26.72
C PRO A 46 17.53 29.24 -25.53
N GLU A 47 17.61 29.80 -24.33
CA GLU A 47 17.11 29.19 -23.09
C GLU A 47 15.57 29.07 -23.10
N GLN A 48 14.88 30.12 -23.54
CA GLN A 48 13.42 30.10 -23.70
C GLN A 48 12.96 29.11 -24.78
N LYS A 49 13.72 28.99 -25.88
CA LYS A 49 13.46 27.99 -26.94
C LYS A 49 13.64 26.57 -26.42
N ALA A 50 14.69 26.33 -25.63
CA ALA A 50 14.89 25.04 -24.97
C ALA A 50 13.77 24.70 -23.99
N PHE A 51 13.32 25.68 -23.19
CA PHE A 51 12.22 25.52 -22.24
C PHE A 51 10.91 25.10 -22.91
N VAL A 52 10.50 25.77 -24.00
CA VAL A 52 9.24 25.44 -24.71
C VAL A 52 9.37 24.21 -25.61
N ALA A 53 10.58 23.70 -25.84
CA ALA A 53 10.81 22.45 -26.55
C ALA A 53 10.75 21.22 -25.64
N ASP A 54 10.92 21.41 -24.32
CA ASP A 54 10.86 20.34 -23.33
C ASP A 54 9.42 19.98 -22.95
N SER A 55 8.96 18.83 -23.45
CA SER A 55 7.61 18.34 -23.17
C SER A 55 7.37 18.11 -21.67
N ALA A 56 8.37 17.67 -20.91
CA ALA A 56 8.20 17.39 -19.48
C ALA A 56 7.91 18.68 -18.70
N THR A 57 8.62 19.76 -19.02
CA THR A 57 8.36 21.08 -18.43
C THR A 57 6.99 21.64 -18.82
N LEU A 58 6.54 21.46 -20.06
CA LEU A 58 5.23 21.94 -20.49
C LEU A 58 4.06 21.17 -19.87
N GLU A 59 4.22 19.87 -19.63
CA GLU A 59 3.22 19.03 -18.96
C GLU A 59 2.88 19.55 -17.55
N ARG A 60 3.85 20.15 -16.86
CA ARG A 60 3.63 20.81 -15.56
C ARG A 60 2.63 21.97 -15.61
N PHE A 61 2.43 22.55 -16.79
CA PHE A 61 1.43 23.59 -17.04
C PHE A 61 0.15 23.05 -17.72
N GLY A 62 0.03 21.73 -17.88
CA GLY A 62 -1.05 21.10 -18.63
C GLY A 62 -1.00 21.39 -20.14
N LEU A 63 0.19 21.67 -20.68
CA LEU A 63 0.39 22.07 -22.08
C LEU A 63 1.12 20.99 -22.88
N THR A 64 0.74 20.84 -24.14
CA THR A 64 1.55 20.12 -25.14
C THR A 64 2.39 21.12 -25.92
N ARG A 65 3.39 20.65 -26.68
CA ARG A 65 4.20 21.52 -27.55
C ARG A 65 3.34 22.24 -28.59
N GLU A 66 2.32 21.58 -29.11
CA GLU A 66 1.39 22.12 -30.09
C GLU A 66 0.53 23.23 -29.46
N LYS A 67 -0.05 22.99 -28.28
CA LYS A 67 -0.79 24.02 -27.53
C LYS A 67 0.10 25.21 -27.18
N MET A 68 1.36 24.96 -26.81
CA MET A 68 2.29 26.04 -26.51
C MET A 68 2.64 26.85 -27.75
N ALA A 69 2.84 26.20 -28.91
CA ALA A 69 3.08 26.87 -30.17
C ALA A 69 1.87 27.75 -30.58
N GLU A 70 0.64 27.27 -30.41
CA GLU A 70 -0.58 28.06 -30.65
C GLU A 70 -0.67 29.28 -29.73
N ILE A 71 -0.40 29.11 -28.42
CA ILE A 71 -0.39 30.20 -27.44
C ILE A 71 0.62 31.28 -27.81
N LEU A 72 1.81 30.89 -28.28
CA LEU A 72 2.85 31.83 -28.68
C LEU A 72 2.56 32.50 -30.02
N ALA A 73 1.98 31.77 -30.99
CA ALA A 73 1.60 32.32 -32.28
C ALA A 73 0.53 33.43 -32.18
N ALA A 74 -0.33 33.36 -31.16
CA ALA A 74 -1.35 34.37 -30.89
C ALA A 74 -0.82 35.65 -30.19
N LYS A 75 0.47 35.70 -29.85
CA LYS A 75 1.09 36.81 -29.10
C LYS A 75 2.11 37.55 -29.97
N ASP A 76 2.25 38.86 -29.73
CA ASP A 76 3.38 39.62 -30.28
C ASP A 76 4.72 39.15 -29.67
N PRO A 77 5.88 39.47 -30.30
CA PRO A 77 7.18 38.99 -29.85
C PRO A 77 7.55 39.36 -28.40
N GLN A 78 7.11 40.51 -27.90
CA GLN A 78 7.41 40.94 -26.53
C GLN A 78 6.53 40.17 -25.53
N ALA A 79 5.25 40.03 -25.82
CA ALA A 79 4.31 39.26 -25.01
C ALA A 79 4.66 37.76 -24.98
N ALA A 80 5.15 37.20 -26.08
CA ALA A 80 5.65 35.82 -26.14
C ALA A 80 6.86 35.61 -25.22
N ARG A 81 7.86 36.49 -25.27
CA ARG A 81 9.02 36.45 -24.36
C ARG A 81 8.63 36.59 -22.90
N ALA A 82 7.72 37.51 -22.58
CA ALA A 82 7.25 37.72 -21.22
C ALA A 82 6.48 36.49 -20.69
N THR A 83 5.67 35.84 -21.54
CA THR A 83 4.95 34.62 -21.17
C THR A 83 5.91 33.48 -20.85
N VAL A 84 6.89 33.20 -21.71
CA VAL A 84 7.88 32.14 -21.44
C VAL A 84 8.75 32.48 -20.22
N ALA A 85 9.15 33.75 -20.06
CA ALA A 85 9.90 34.19 -18.87
C ALA A 85 9.08 34.03 -17.59
N ALA A 86 7.78 34.32 -17.61
CA ALA A 86 6.89 34.09 -16.47
C ALA A 86 6.77 32.60 -16.14
N MET A 87 6.58 31.74 -17.16
CA MET A 87 6.57 30.28 -16.95
C MET A 87 7.89 29.76 -16.38
N MET A 88 9.04 30.21 -16.92
CA MET A 88 10.35 29.89 -16.37
C MET A 88 10.49 30.37 -14.93
N GLY A 89 9.99 31.57 -14.61
CA GLY A 89 9.93 32.12 -13.26
C GLY A 89 9.09 31.28 -12.31
N THR A 90 7.91 30.80 -12.75
CA THR A 90 7.06 29.88 -11.99
C THR A 90 7.81 28.58 -11.66
N ILE A 91 8.51 28.00 -12.63
CA ILE A 91 9.30 26.77 -12.41
C ILE A 91 10.51 27.03 -11.50
N ALA A 92 11.12 28.21 -11.59
CA ALA A 92 12.22 28.59 -10.72
C ALA A 92 11.77 28.78 -9.26
N ALA A 93 10.57 29.34 -9.05
CA ALA A 93 9.98 29.54 -7.73
C ALA A 93 9.54 28.24 -7.04
N ASP A 94 9.28 27.18 -7.81
CA ASP A 94 8.93 25.85 -7.30
C ASP A 94 10.12 25.08 -6.72
N LYS A 95 11.36 25.47 -7.05
CA LYS A 95 12.55 24.81 -6.52
C LYS A 95 12.84 25.28 -5.10
N PHE A 96 13.41 24.37 -4.29
CA PHE A 96 14.06 24.68 -3.02
C PHE A 96 14.89 25.96 -3.13
N GLN A 97 14.51 26.99 -2.38
CA GLN A 97 15.23 28.25 -2.30
C GLN A 97 16.18 28.22 -1.10
N PRO A 98 17.49 27.99 -1.28
CA PRO A 98 18.43 28.05 -0.17
C PRO A 98 18.46 29.47 0.42
N PRO A 99 18.59 29.63 1.75
CA PRO A 99 18.52 30.93 2.38
C PRO A 99 19.63 31.87 1.88
N HIS A 100 19.27 33.12 1.60
CA HIS A 100 20.21 34.20 1.27
C HIS A 100 20.25 35.25 2.38
N GLY A 101 21.23 35.16 3.29
CA GLY A 101 21.55 36.21 4.26
C GLY A 101 20.88 36.06 5.64
N PRO A 102 21.12 37.01 6.57
CA PRO A 102 20.60 36.97 7.94
C PRO A 102 19.10 37.33 7.99
N ALA A 103 18.36 36.63 8.87
CA ALA A 103 16.91 36.73 9.03
C ALA A 103 16.40 38.17 9.22
N GLN A 104 15.40 38.58 8.44
CA GLN A 104 14.74 39.88 8.60
C GLN A 104 13.76 39.91 9.80
N PRO A 105 13.67 41.02 10.56
CA PRO A 105 12.72 41.14 11.66
C PRO A 105 11.26 41.10 11.17
N GLY A 106 10.44 40.20 11.72
CA GLY A 106 8.98 40.15 11.47
C GLY A 106 8.49 39.05 10.52
N ARG A 107 9.36 38.14 10.05
CA ARG A 107 8.94 36.93 9.30
C ARG A 107 8.75 35.72 10.22
N SER A 108 7.99 34.73 9.75
CA SER A 108 7.61 33.51 10.49
C SER A 108 8.84 32.74 10.97
N ALA A 109 8.76 32.09 12.14
CA ALA A 109 9.83 31.17 12.58
C ALA A 109 9.91 29.89 11.72
N LEU A 110 8.89 29.60 10.91
CA LEU A 110 8.86 28.50 9.92
C LEU A 110 9.34 28.92 8.52
N ASP A 111 9.65 30.22 8.32
CA ASP A 111 10.70 30.72 7.43
C ASP A 111 10.69 32.27 7.41
N PRO A 112 11.88 32.91 7.41
CA PRO A 112 11.99 34.14 6.66
C PRO A 112 12.43 34.02 5.21
N ASP A 113 13.56 33.39 4.88
CA ASP A 113 14.30 33.64 3.63
C ASP A 113 14.60 32.40 2.76
N GLY A 114 13.99 31.24 3.02
CA GLY A 114 14.00 30.09 2.11
C GLY A 114 13.44 28.79 2.68
N ASP A 115 13.11 27.85 1.79
CA ASP A 115 12.73 26.49 2.20
C ASP A 115 13.87 25.81 2.97
N MET A 116 13.55 24.99 3.96
CA MET A 116 14.54 24.15 4.66
C MET A 116 14.56 22.73 4.11
N ALA A 117 15.75 22.14 3.97
CA ALA A 117 15.91 20.77 3.46
C ALA A 117 15.35 19.71 4.44
N ALA A 118 15.12 20.08 5.70
CA ALA A 118 14.47 19.25 6.71
C ALA A 118 13.69 20.13 7.70
N VAL A 119 12.57 19.62 8.20
CA VAL A 119 11.80 20.27 9.27
C VAL A 119 12.59 20.22 10.57
N GLN A 120 12.80 21.39 11.20
CA GLN A 120 13.43 21.44 12.52
C GLN A 120 12.48 20.90 13.58
N LEU A 121 12.93 19.88 14.31
CA LEU A 121 12.21 19.33 15.45
C LEU A 121 12.83 19.87 16.76
N ASN A 122 12.04 19.89 17.83
CA ASN A 122 12.51 20.25 19.17
C ASN A 122 12.78 18.98 20.01
N PRO A 123 13.99 18.40 19.94
CA PRO A 123 14.32 17.17 20.68
C PRO A 123 14.40 17.37 22.20
N ALA A 124 14.49 18.62 22.68
CA ALA A 124 14.48 18.93 24.11
C ALA A 124 13.07 18.97 24.71
N ALA A 125 12.01 18.97 23.87
CA ALA A 125 10.65 18.88 24.35
C ALA A 125 10.40 17.52 25.02
N GLY A 126 9.81 17.52 26.22
CA GLY A 126 9.55 16.29 26.97
C GLY A 126 8.66 15.27 26.25
N GLY A 127 7.88 15.70 25.25
CA GLY A 127 7.02 14.85 24.43
C GLY A 127 7.67 14.32 23.14
N PHE A 128 8.89 14.72 22.79
CA PHE A 128 9.48 14.47 21.45
C PHE A 128 9.43 13.00 21.01
N ASN A 129 9.69 12.06 21.92
CA ASN A 129 9.65 10.62 21.66
C ASN A 129 8.71 9.86 22.61
N SER A 130 7.73 10.54 23.23
CA SER A 130 6.92 9.93 24.29
C SER A 130 6.12 8.71 23.82
N MET A 131 5.77 8.64 22.54
CA MET A 131 5.05 7.49 21.95
C MET A 131 5.89 6.21 21.95
N ALA A 132 7.21 6.31 21.84
CA ALA A 132 8.10 5.15 21.76
C ALA A 132 8.48 4.58 23.15
N VAL A 133 8.02 5.21 24.24
CA VAL A 133 8.36 4.81 25.60
C VAL A 133 7.47 3.64 26.04
N VAL A 134 8.06 2.45 26.11
CA VAL A 134 7.37 1.25 26.58
C VAL A 134 7.26 1.25 28.09
N ARG A 135 6.07 0.91 28.61
CA ARG A 135 5.82 0.79 30.06
C ARG A 135 6.63 -0.38 30.65
N PRO A 136 7.54 -0.14 31.62
CA PRO A 136 8.31 -1.22 32.23
C PRO A 136 7.42 -2.13 33.10
N PRO A 137 7.72 -3.44 33.19
CA PRO A 137 6.98 -4.39 34.03
C PRO A 137 6.88 -3.99 35.51
N ALA A 138 7.89 -3.28 36.03
CA ALA A 138 7.92 -2.80 37.41
C ALA A 138 6.77 -1.84 37.77
N LEU A 139 6.05 -1.30 36.78
CA LEU A 139 4.87 -0.46 36.99
C LEU A 139 3.55 -1.24 36.91
N ASP A 140 3.58 -2.56 36.70
CA ASP A 140 2.36 -3.36 36.66
C ASP A 140 1.79 -3.50 38.08
N ALA A 141 0.52 -3.13 38.27
CA ALA A 141 -0.16 -3.31 39.56
C ALA A 141 -0.28 -4.79 39.96
N HIS A 142 -0.27 -5.69 38.97
CA HIS A 142 -0.37 -7.13 39.15
C HIS A 142 0.70 -7.82 38.32
N HIS A 143 1.59 -8.54 38.99
CA HIS A 143 2.58 -9.37 38.32
C HIS A 143 1.91 -10.65 37.82
N ARG A 144 2.18 -11.02 36.58
CA ARG A 144 1.77 -12.30 35.98
C ARG A 144 3.00 -13.05 35.50
N ALA A 145 2.91 -14.37 35.47
CA ALA A 145 3.91 -15.16 34.78
C ALA A 145 3.95 -14.78 33.29
N PRO A 146 5.14 -14.76 32.66
CA PRO A 146 5.23 -14.59 31.22
C PRO A 146 4.41 -15.65 30.48
N GLY A 147 3.72 -15.21 29.44
CA GLY A 147 2.92 -16.05 28.55
C GLY A 147 1.70 -15.30 28.01
N PRO A 148 1.18 -15.69 26.84
CA PRO A 148 -0.07 -15.12 26.32
C PRO A 148 -1.22 -15.46 27.26
N PHE A 149 -2.17 -14.54 27.43
CA PHE A 149 -3.33 -14.75 28.29
C PHE A 149 -4.62 -14.38 27.56
N SER A 150 -5.68 -15.13 27.86
CA SER A 150 -6.98 -14.87 27.27
C SER A 150 -7.63 -13.64 27.89
N VAL A 151 -8.12 -12.76 27.04
CA VAL A 151 -9.01 -11.65 27.40
C VAL A 151 -10.48 -11.98 27.10
N ARG A 152 -10.76 -13.23 26.71
CA ARG A 152 -12.11 -13.70 26.38
C ARG A 152 -12.96 -13.78 27.64
N ARG A 153 -14.17 -13.24 27.55
CA ARG A 153 -15.21 -13.40 28.59
C ARG A 153 -16.16 -14.56 28.29
N TYR A 154 -16.44 -14.76 27.00
CA TYR A 154 -17.40 -15.74 26.53
C TYR A 154 -16.68 -16.92 25.89
N MET A 155 -17.37 -18.07 25.83
CA MET A 155 -16.83 -19.31 25.26
C MET A 155 -16.60 -19.19 23.74
N TYR A 156 -17.40 -18.38 23.05
CA TYR A 156 -17.32 -18.17 21.61
C TYR A 156 -16.75 -16.79 21.28
N GLU A 157 -15.95 -16.75 20.20
CA GLU A 157 -15.10 -15.61 19.81
C GLU A 157 -15.88 -14.38 19.34
N SER A 158 -17.15 -14.55 18.98
CA SER A 158 -18.02 -13.49 18.48
C SER A 158 -18.43 -12.45 19.52
N GLN A 159 -18.02 -12.62 20.77
CA GLN A 159 -18.37 -11.69 21.85
C GLN A 159 -17.17 -11.47 22.78
N GLY A 160 -16.86 -10.21 23.07
CA GLY A 160 -15.82 -9.83 24.01
C GLY A 160 -14.88 -8.76 23.47
N ILE A 161 -13.67 -8.71 24.02
CA ILE A 161 -12.61 -7.84 23.54
C ILE A 161 -12.05 -8.46 22.25
N PRO A 162 -12.18 -7.81 21.08
CA PRO A 162 -11.70 -8.37 19.82
C PRO A 162 -10.18 -8.39 19.80
N THR A 163 -9.62 -9.50 19.33
CA THR A 163 -8.20 -9.76 19.10
C THR A 163 -8.08 -10.47 17.76
N PHE A 164 -6.95 -10.32 17.07
CA PHE A 164 -6.76 -11.00 15.79
C PHE A 164 -6.88 -12.51 15.96
N ALA A 165 -7.71 -13.15 15.12
CA ALA A 165 -8.02 -14.59 15.21
C ALA A 165 -8.57 -15.04 16.58
N GLY A 166 -9.11 -14.11 17.39
CA GLY A 166 -9.44 -14.36 18.78
C GLY A 166 -8.24 -14.76 19.66
N ALA A 167 -6.99 -14.59 19.20
CA ALA A 167 -5.79 -15.12 19.82
C ALA A 167 -5.57 -14.54 21.24
N PRO A 168 -4.91 -15.29 22.15
CA PRO A 168 -4.53 -14.75 23.45
C PRO A 168 -3.60 -13.54 23.31
N LEU A 169 -3.72 -12.60 24.24
CA LEU A 169 -2.95 -11.37 24.25
C LEU A 169 -1.54 -11.61 24.81
N ALA A 170 -0.52 -11.14 24.09
CA ALA A 170 0.84 -11.01 24.58
C ALA A 170 1.18 -9.50 24.69
N LEU A 171 1.80 -9.09 25.79
CA LEU A 171 2.13 -7.67 26.02
C LEU A 171 3.62 -7.38 25.87
N ARG A 172 4.47 -8.40 26.03
CA ARG A 172 5.93 -8.29 26.07
C ARG A 172 6.60 -9.47 25.37
N LYS A 173 7.86 -9.28 24.98
CA LYS A 173 8.72 -10.34 24.41
C LYS A 173 8.68 -11.64 25.21
N ASP A 174 8.75 -11.54 26.54
CA ASP A 174 8.78 -12.71 27.42
C ASP A 174 7.49 -13.54 27.30
N ASP A 175 6.37 -12.93 26.94
CA ASP A 175 5.12 -13.66 26.68
C ASP A 175 5.20 -14.49 25.41
N LEU A 176 5.75 -13.90 24.36
CA LEU A 176 5.97 -14.58 23.09
C LEU A 176 6.87 -15.80 23.28
N VAL A 177 7.97 -15.62 24.02
CA VAL A 177 8.94 -16.69 24.32
C VAL A 177 8.30 -17.78 25.20
N ALA A 178 7.66 -17.41 26.30
CA ALA A 178 7.06 -18.38 27.23
C ALA A 178 5.89 -19.15 26.60
N GLY A 179 5.11 -18.48 25.75
CA GLY A 179 4.02 -19.08 24.99
C GLY A 179 4.48 -19.96 23.83
N LYS A 180 5.77 -19.97 23.50
CA LYS A 180 6.31 -20.62 22.28
C LYS A 180 5.49 -20.24 21.05
N VAL A 181 5.19 -18.94 20.94
CA VAL A 181 4.34 -18.39 19.90
C VAL A 181 4.99 -18.66 18.54
N ASP A 182 4.24 -19.21 17.60
CA ASP A 182 4.69 -19.44 16.23
C ASP A 182 4.48 -18.16 15.39
N VAL A 183 3.29 -17.56 15.53
CA VAL A 183 2.85 -16.36 14.81
C VAL A 183 2.22 -15.36 15.78
N ALA A 184 2.65 -14.11 15.69
CA ALA A 184 2.01 -13.02 16.45
C ALA A 184 1.50 -11.95 15.50
N PHE A 185 0.23 -11.57 15.67
CA PHE A 185 -0.37 -10.45 14.97
C PHE A 185 -0.04 -9.15 15.67
N VAL A 186 0.22 -8.09 14.92
CA VAL A 186 0.45 -6.76 15.47
C VAL A 186 -0.14 -5.69 14.56
N GLY A 187 -0.80 -4.70 15.13
CA GLY A 187 -1.26 -3.54 14.38
C GLY A 187 -0.22 -2.43 14.31
N VAL A 188 -0.04 -1.84 13.13
CA VAL A 188 0.78 -0.62 12.95
C VAL A 188 -0.08 0.46 12.30
N PRO A 189 -0.76 1.31 13.09
CA PRO A 189 -1.75 2.26 12.57
C PRO A 189 -1.11 3.52 11.95
N LEU A 190 -0.17 3.36 11.01
CA LEU A 190 0.58 4.45 10.35
C LEU A 190 0.03 4.71 8.93
N GLY A 191 -0.79 5.74 8.73
CA GLY A 191 -1.41 6.04 7.42
C GLY A 191 -1.16 7.46 6.91
N PHE A 192 -0.01 8.04 7.22
CA PHE A 192 0.28 9.46 6.92
C PHE A 192 0.81 9.69 5.51
N SER A 193 1.56 8.74 4.96
CA SER A 193 2.17 8.92 3.65
C SER A 193 1.19 8.73 2.51
N SER A 194 0.16 7.90 2.72
CA SER A 194 -0.93 7.77 1.76
C SER A 194 -1.91 8.96 1.81
N GLY A 195 -1.56 10.11 2.41
CA GLY A 195 -2.46 11.27 2.44
C GLY A 195 -3.70 11.07 3.32
N TRP A 196 -3.58 10.30 4.41
CA TRP A 196 -4.66 10.08 5.39
C TRP A 196 -5.87 9.31 4.85
N ARG A 197 -5.66 8.44 3.86
CA ARG A 197 -6.70 7.58 3.27
C ARG A 197 -7.03 6.35 4.13
N ASP A 198 -7.22 6.59 5.43
CA ASP A 198 -7.83 5.66 6.40
C ASP A 198 -7.06 4.38 6.79
N ALA A 199 -5.93 4.07 6.16
CA ALA A 199 -5.19 2.82 6.44
C ALA A 199 -4.80 2.58 7.93
N HIS A 200 -4.76 3.65 8.73
CA HIS A 200 -4.52 3.56 10.18
C HIS A 200 -5.65 2.88 10.98
N ASN A 201 -6.88 2.80 10.45
CA ASN A 201 -8.01 2.17 11.14
C ASN A 201 -8.10 0.64 10.91
N ALA A 202 -7.35 0.11 9.93
CA ALA A 202 -7.34 -1.31 9.62
C ALA A 202 -7.12 -2.23 10.84
N PRO A 203 -6.15 -1.97 11.75
CA PRO A 203 -5.90 -2.90 12.85
C PRO A 203 -7.07 -3.04 13.81
N GLY A 204 -7.89 -2.00 13.96
CA GLY A 204 -9.07 -2.03 14.82
C GLY A 204 -10.21 -2.82 14.17
N VAL A 205 -10.49 -2.53 12.89
CA VAL A 205 -11.59 -3.17 12.16
C VAL A 205 -11.30 -4.64 11.91
N MET A 206 -10.09 -4.97 11.47
CA MET A 206 -9.72 -6.35 11.14
C MET A 206 -9.69 -7.27 12.37
N ARG A 207 -9.36 -6.76 13.57
CA ARG A 207 -9.53 -7.54 14.82
C ARG A 207 -10.96 -7.99 15.08
N ALA A 208 -11.94 -7.24 14.57
CA ALA A 208 -13.36 -7.51 14.77
C ALA A 208 -13.97 -8.37 13.65
N MET A 209 -13.17 -8.74 12.63
CA MET A 209 -13.58 -9.64 11.55
C MET A 209 -13.53 -11.10 12.01
N TYR A 210 -14.17 -11.97 11.21
CA TYR A 210 -14.31 -13.40 11.48
C TYR A 210 -13.61 -14.22 10.39
N GLY A 211 -13.16 -15.43 10.74
CA GLY A 211 -12.60 -16.41 9.80
C GLY A 211 -11.08 -16.46 9.73
N LEU A 212 -10.37 -15.54 10.40
CA LEU A 212 -8.93 -15.63 10.56
C LEU A 212 -8.57 -16.65 11.65
N GLY A 213 -7.72 -17.63 11.33
CA GLY A 213 -7.31 -18.66 12.28
C GLY A 213 -8.21 -19.91 12.29
N ASP A 214 -9.32 -19.91 11.54
CA ASP A 214 -10.27 -21.02 11.45
C ASP A 214 -9.92 -22.02 10.34
N PHE A 215 -10.58 -23.18 10.37
CA PHE A 215 -10.48 -24.25 9.37
C PHE A 215 -10.65 -23.73 7.93
N ASP A 216 -9.56 -23.82 7.14
CA ASP A 216 -9.58 -23.55 5.71
C ASP A 216 -10.09 -24.77 4.95
N VAL A 217 -11.29 -24.65 4.36
CA VAL A 217 -11.94 -25.74 3.62
C VAL A 217 -11.14 -26.20 2.41
N TYR A 218 -10.33 -25.35 1.77
CA TYR A 218 -9.55 -25.78 0.60
C TYR A 218 -8.37 -26.64 1.01
N ALA A 219 -7.69 -26.30 2.11
CA ALA A 219 -6.54 -27.02 2.62
C ALA A 219 -6.93 -28.17 3.56
N GLY A 220 -8.13 -28.14 4.14
CA GLY A 220 -8.53 -29.05 5.21
C GLY A 220 -7.67 -28.91 6.47
N VAL A 221 -7.16 -27.70 6.72
CA VAL A 221 -6.25 -27.39 7.83
C VAL A 221 -6.84 -26.26 8.65
N ASP A 222 -6.86 -26.45 9.97
CA ASP A 222 -7.16 -25.41 10.93
C ASP A 222 -5.82 -24.86 11.48
N PRO A 223 -5.39 -23.65 11.06
CA PRO A 223 -4.15 -23.09 11.54
C PRO A 223 -4.17 -22.75 13.03
N GLY A 224 -5.32 -22.39 13.61
CA GLY A 224 -5.46 -22.09 15.03
C GLY A 224 -5.25 -23.29 15.94
N LEU A 225 -5.49 -24.51 15.44
CA LEU A 225 -5.18 -25.75 16.15
C LEU A 225 -3.72 -26.23 15.97
N VAL A 226 -3.01 -25.72 14.95
CA VAL A 226 -1.66 -26.17 14.57
C VAL A 226 -0.57 -25.21 15.08
N LEU A 227 -0.88 -23.93 15.15
CA LEU A 227 0.05 -22.85 15.49
C LEU A 227 -0.32 -22.22 16.83
N ASN A 228 0.70 -21.90 17.64
CA ASN A 228 0.54 -21.06 18.81
C ASN A 228 0.43 -19.60 18.34
N LEU A 229 -0.76 -19.02 18.44
CA LEU A 229 -1.04 -17.65 18.00
C LEU A 229 -1.04 -16.67 19.18
N ALA A 230 -0.69 -15.41 18.93
CA ALA A 230 -0.89 -14.31 19.87
C ALA A 230 -1.27 -13.00 19.17
N ASP A 231 -2.07 -12.15 19.82
CA ASP A 231 -2.21 -10.74 19.46
C ASP A 231 -1.20 -9.94 20.30
N TYR A 232 -0.35 -9.16 19.64
CA TYR A 232 0.69 -8.34 20.27
C TYR A 232 0.30 -6.86 20.37
N GLY A 233 -0.99 -6.57 20.25
CA GLY A 233 -1.54 -5.23 20.35
C GLY A 233 -1.20 -4.36 19.15
N ASN A 234 -1.16 -3.04 19.37
CA ASN A 234 -0.73 -2.08 18.36
C ASN A 234 0.58 -1.46 18.80
N PHE A 235 1.50 -1.29 17.85
CA PHE A 235 2.64 -0.42 18.07
C PHE A 235 2.21 1.04 18.02
N ALA A 236 2.84 1.83 18.90
CA ALA A 236 2.64 3.27 18.88
C ALA A 236 3.30 3.84 17.62
N VAL A 237 2.70 4.88 17.05
CA VAL A 237 3.23 5.60 15.89
C VAL A 237 3.10 7.09 16.15
N ASP A 238 3.97 7.87 15.50
CA ASP A 238 3.84 9.30 15.49
C ASP A 238 2.70 9.71 14.53
N LYS A 239 1.81 10.57 15.04
CA LYS A 239 0.60 10.99 14.32
C LYS A 239 0.81 12.24 13.46
N MET A 240 2.06 12.58 13.17
CA MET A 240 2.46 13.74 12.39
C MET A 240 3.68 13.44 11.51
N SER A 241 4.37 12.31 11.72
CA SER A 241 5.57 11.95 10.96
C SER A 241 5.71 10.45 10.76
N VAL A 242 5.89 10.06 9.50
CA VAL A 242 6.29 8.71 9.10
C VAL A 242 7.71 8.44 9.58
N GLU A 243 8.60 9.39 9.38
CA GLU A 243 10.03 9.32 9.71
C GLU A 243 10.28 9.01 11.19
N LEU A 244 9.54 9.68 12.10
CA LEU A 244 9.66 9.44 13.54
C LEU A 244 9.11 8.05 13.95
N SER A 245 8.22 7.47 13.15
CA SER A 245 7.64 6.16 13.42
C SER A 245 8.53 5.00 12.97
N VAL A 246 9.28 5.16 11.87
CA VAL A 246 10.06 4.08 11.24
C VAL A 246 10.98 3.36 12.23
N ASN A 247 11.78 4.09 13.00
CA ASN A 247 12.76 3.46 13.89
C ASN A 247 12.11 2.69 15.05
N HIS A 248 11.04 3.23 15.63
CA HIS A 248 10.34 2.55 16.71
C HIS A 248 9.65 1.28 16.21
N VAL A 249 8.92 1.34 15.09
CA VAL A 249 8.28 0.15 14.48
C VAL A 249 9.33 -0.91 14.14
N ARG A 250 10.46 -0.53 13.54
CA ARG A 250 11.58 -1.44 13.23
C ARG A 250 12.09 -2.17 14.49
N GLN A 251 12.31 -1.44 15.59
CA GLN A 251 12.76 -2.03 16.86
C GLN A 251 11.73 -3.01 17.43
N MET A 252 10.45 -2.63 17.44
CA MET A 252 9.39 -3.45 18.02
C MET A 252 9.13 -4.72 17.18
N VAL A 253 9.21 -4.64 15.85
CA VAL A 253 9.17 -5.82 14.98
C VAL A 253 10.40 -6.70 15.23
N GLY A 254 11.59 -6.10 15.36
CA GLY A 254 12.83 -6.84 15.68
C GLY A 254 12.72 -7.64 16.98
N GLU A 255 12.04 -7.10 17.98
CA GLU A 255 11.77 -7.80 19.24
C GLU A 255 11.00 -9.13 19.03
N MET A 256 9.99 -9.11 18.15
CA MET A 256 9.20 -10.30 17.80
C MET A 256 10.06 -11.34 17.08
N VAL A 257 10.90 -10.90 16.13
CA VAL A 257 11.79 -11.79 15.37
C VAL A 257 12.85 -12.42 16.28
N ASP A 258 13.40 -11.66 17.22
CA ASP A 258 14.34 -12.16 18.22
C ASP A 258 13.70 -13.19 19.16
N ALA A 259 12.39 -13.10 19.38
CA ALA A 259 11.62 -14.14 20.08
C ALA A 259 11.33 -15.37 19.20
N LYS A 260 11.84 -15.41 17.96
CA LYS A 260 11.64 -16.45 16.94
C LYS A 260 10.17 -16.59 16.51
N VAL A 261 9.43 -15.49 16.56
CA VAL A 261 8.04 -15.42 16.12
C VAL A 261 7.98 -14.85 14.70
N VAL A 262 7.06 -15.37 13.89
CA VAL A 262 6.73 -14.77 12.58
C VAL A 262 5.73 -13.62 12.83
N PRO A 263 6.10 -12.35 12.60
CA PRO A 263 5.17 -11.24 12.75
C PRO A 263 4.18 -11.20 11.59
N PHE A 264 2.91 -11.07 11.92
CA PHE A 264 1.82 -10.69 11.01
C PHE A 264 1.45 -9.24 11.30
N VAL A 265 1.98 -8.34 10.47
CA VAL A 265 1.77 -6.90 10.61
C VAL A 265 0.49 -6.52 9.88
N VAL A 266 -0.40 -5.81 10.57
CA VAL A 266 -1.69 -5.39 10.02
C VAL A 266 -1.77 -3.87 10.05
N GLY A 267 -2.18 -3.31 8.92
CA GLY A 267 -2.58 -1.93 8.78
C GLY A 267 -1.43 -0.94 8.59
N GLY A 268 -1.85 0.32 8.49
CA GLY A 268 -1.02 1.39 7.97
C GLY A 268 -0.94 1.34 6.45
N ASP A 269 -0.43 2.42 5.89
CA ASP A 269 -0.11 2.51 4.47
C ASP A 269 1.17 1.71 4.15
N HIS A 270 1.52 1.64 2.86
CA HIS A 270 2.64 0.82 2.42
C HIS A 270 4.02 1.30 2.92
N SER A 271 4.13 2.49 3.53
CA SER A 271 5.37 2.93 4.17
C SER A 271 5.79 2.02 5.33
N VAL A 272 4.85 1.29 5.94
CA VAL A 272 5.10 0.29 7.00
C VAL A 272 5.97 -0.88 6.50
N MET A 273 6.03 -1.13 5.19
CA MET A 273 6.96 -2.11 4.62
C MET A 273 8.43 -1.75 4.91
N ILE A 274 8.78 -0.46 4.97
CA ILE A 274 10.15 -0.01 5.25
C ILE A 274 10.65 -0.55 6.60
N PRO A 275 10.03 -0.22 7.76
CA PRO A 275 10.54 -0.69 9.04
C PRO A 275 10.40 -2.20 9.25
N THR A 276 9.36 -2.82 8.71
CA THR A 276 9.10 -4.26 8.90
C THR A 276 10.09 -5.13 8.15
N VAL A 277 10.38 -4.81 6.88
CA VAL A 277 11.41 -5.51 6.09
C VAL A 277 12.81 -5.22 6.63
N THR A 278 13.07 -3.97 7.07
CA THR A 278 14.36 -3.63 7.66
C THR A 278 14.63 -4.41 8.94
N ALA A 279 13.62 -4.63 9.79
CA ALA A 279 13.76 -5.47 10.98
C ALA A 279 14.13 -6.94 10.62
N MET A 280 13.58 -7.48 9.54
CA MET A 280 14.01 -8.81 9.05
C MET A 280 15.47 -8.80 8.60
N ALA A 281 15.88 -7.77 7.84
CA ALA A 281 17.24 -7.65 7.35
C ALA A 281 18.26 -7.45 8.48
N ASP A 282 17.90 -6.76 9.56
CA ASP A 282 18.73 -6.62 10.75
C ASP A 282 19.01 -7.96 11.42
N HIS A 283 17.99 -8.81 11.50
CA HIS A 283 18.08 -10.10 12.17
C HIS A 283 18.73 -11.18 11.29
N TYR A 284 18.31 -11.30 10.03
CA TYR A 284 18.77 -12.35 9.11
C TYR A 284 19.98 -11.94 8.25
N GLY A 285 20.30 -10.65 8.18
CA GLY A 285 21.34 -10.06 7.35
C GLY A 285 20.81 -9.52 6.02
N ALA A 286 21.36 -8.38 5.60
CA ALA A 286 21.03 -7.74 4.32
C ALA A 286 21.29 -8.68 3.14
N GLY A 287 20.28 -8.87 2.28
CA GLY A 287 20.32 -9.81 1.15
C GLY A 287 20.07 -11.28 1.50
N ASN A 288 19.80 -11.62 2.77
CA ASN A 288 19.30 -12.95 3.18
C ASN A 288 17.78 -12.98 3.37
N VAL A 289 17.10 -11.90 3.00
CA VAL A 289 15.64 -11.76 3.02
C VAL A 289 15.17 -11.55 1.58
N GLY A 290 14.27 -12.42 1.12
CA GLY A 290 13.51 -12.25 -0.11
C GLY A 290 12.24 -11.46 0.18
N LEU A 291 11.89 -10.52 -0.69
CA LEU A 291 10.67 -9.72 -0.58
C LEU A 291 9.71 -10.11 -1.69
N VAL A 292 8.52 -10.57 -1.31
CA VAL A 292 7.39 -10.75 -2.22
C VAL A 292 6.41 -9.62 -1.99
N GLN A 293 6.32 -8.70 -2.94
CA GLN A 293 5.39 -7.56 -2.90
C GLN A 293 4.23 -7.85 -3.83
N ILE A 294 3.03 -8.04 -3.27
CA ILE A 294 1.79 -8.22 -4.04
C ILE A 294 1.03 -6.90 -3.94
N ASP A 295 0.96 -6.18 -5.06
CA ASP A 295 0.60 -4.76 -5.07
C ASP A 295 0.18 -4.30 -6.48
N ALA A 296 -0.75 -3.36 -6.56
CA ALA A 296 -1.06 -2.64 -7.81
C ALA A 296 0.04 -1.65 -8.21
N HIS A 297 0.77 -1.12 -7.25
CA HIS A 297 1.83 -0.13 -7.43
C HIS A 297 3.20 -0.80 -7.30
N ASN A 298 4.25 -0.06 -7.68
CA ASN A 298 5.62 -0.55 -7.64
C ASN A 298 6.41 -0.01 -6.43
N ASP A 299 5.90 1.05 -5.80
CA ASP A 299 6.55 1.86 -4.76
C ASP A 299 8.04 2.18 -5.00
N VAL A 300 8.39 2.45 -6.27
CA VAL A 300 9.77 2.79 -6.66
C VAL A 300 10.01 4.27 -6.89
N ALA A 301 9.10 5.17 -6.51
CA ALA A 301 9.32 6.60 -6.68
C ALA A 301 10.62 7.03 -5.97
N ARG A 302 11.35 7.99 -6.54
CA ARG A 302 12.67 8.42 -6.03
C ARG A 302 12.78 9.93 -5.83
N ASP A 303 11.86 10.68 -6.44
CA ASP A 303 11.88 12.14 -6.52
C ASP A 303 10.61 12.73 -5.90
N GLN A 304 10.36 12.36 -4.64
CA GLN A 304 9.24 12.86 -3.84
C GLN A 304 9.74 13.81 -2.77
N ALA A 305 8.88 14.73 -2.34
CA ALA A 305 9.23 15.73 -1.32
C ALA A 305 9.51 15.13 0.07
N HIS A 306 8.77 14.09 0.45
CA HIS A 306 9.00 13.34 1.68
C HIS A 306 9.98 12.20 1.43
N PHE A 307 10.84 11.87 2.39
CA PHE A 307 11.84 10.81 2.19
C PHE A 307 11.25 9.40 2.33
N TYR A 308 10.31 9.23 3.27
CA TYR A 308 9.56 7.99 3.43
C TYR A 308 8.11 8.20 3.04
N SER A 309 7.62 7.37 2.13
CA SER A 309 6.21 7.28 1.80
C SER A 309 5.86 5.88 1.30
N ASP A 310 4.56 5.59 1.22
CA ASP A 310 4.01 4.46 0.50
C ASP A 310 4.63 4.36 -0.91
N GLU A 311 4.63 5.44 -1.70
CA GLU A 311 5.14 5.42 -3.08
C GLU A 311 6.65 5.17 -3.24
N GLN A 312 7.41 5.21 -2.15
CA GLN A 312 8.87 5.07 -2.15
C GLN A 312 9.35 3.88 -1.32
N ALA A 313 8.44 3.09 -0.75
CA ALA A 313 8.80 2.05 0.20
C ALA A 313 9.82 1.06 -0.38
N LEU A 314 9.63 0.62 -1.62
CA LEU A 314 10.57 -0.29 -2.27
C LEU A 314 11.88 0.42 -2.67
N SER A 315 11.82 1.61 -3.28
CA SER A 315 13.05 2.32 -3.67
C SER A 315 13.97 2.58 -2.47
N ARG A 316 13.41 2.96 -1.32
CA ARG A 316 14.17 3.20 -0.08
C ARG A 316 14.80 1.92 0.46
N LEU A 317 14.11 0.78 0.39
CA LEU A 317 14.67 -0.53 0.78
C LEU A 317 15.83 -0.97 -0.13
N ILE A 318 15.76 -0.67 -1.43
CA ILE A 318 16.81 -0.99 -2.40
C ILE A 318 18.02 -0.05 -2.24
N GLU A 319 17.78 1.26 -2.14
CA GLU A 319 18.84 2.27 -2.07
C GLU A 319 19.62 2.22 -0.76
N SER A 320 18.95 1.88 0.35
CA SER A 320 19.61 1.64 1.64
C SER A 320 20.41 0.33 1.68
N GLY A 321 20.22 -0.56 0.69
CA GLY A 321 20.85 -1.89 0.67
C GLY A 321 20.20 -2.91 1.61
N THR A 322 19.08 -2.58 2.24
CA THR A 322 18.30 -3.48 3.10
C THR A 322 17.87 -4.73 2.34
N VAL A 323 17.40 -4.56 1.10
CA VAL A 323 17.05 -5.64 0.18
C VAL A 323 17.82 -5.47 -1.13
N LYS A 324 18.28 -6.57 -1.72
CA LYS A 324 18.87 -6.57 -3.06
C LYS A 324 17.75 -6.71 -4.08
N GLY A 325 17.78 -5.96 -5.19
CA GLY A 325 16.69 -6.00 -6.17
C GLY A 325 16.44 -7.40 -6.75
N GLY A 326 17.51 -8.19 -7.00
CA GLY A 326 17.41 -9.60 -7.39
C GLY A 326 16.73 -10.55 -6.38
N SER A 327 16.43 -10.06 -5.17
CA SER A 327 15.69 -10.76 -4.12
C SER A 327 14.24 -10.27 -3.98
N VAL A 328 13.76 -9.44 -4.91
CA VAL A 328 12.41 -8.88 -4.93
C VAL A 328 11.61 -9.49 -6.09
N VAL A 329 10.39 -9.92 -5.79
CA VAL A 329 9.38 -10.30 -6.79
C VAL A 329 8.13 -9.46 -6.55
N GLN A 330 7.75 -8.65 -7.54
CA GLN A 330 6.51 -7.86 -7.54
C GLN A 330 5.42 -8.54 -8.36
N ILE A 331 4.17 -8.50 -7.89
CA ILE A 331 3.04 -9.17 -8.55
C ILE A 331 1.82 -8.27 -8.50
N GLY A 332 1.15 -8.08 -9.64
CA GLY A 332 -0.13 -7.35 -9.73
C GLY A 332 -0.02 -5.90 -10.19
N THR A 333 1.21 -5.43 -10.46
CA THR A 333 1.49 -4.05 -10.81
C THR A 333 0.75 -3.62 -12.08
N ARG A 334 0.07 -2.46 -12.04
CA ARG A 334 -0.79 -1.94 -13.11
C ARG A 334 -1.09 -0.45 -12.90
N GLY A 335 -1.90 0.11 -13.79
CA GLY A 335 -2.44 1.47 -13.64
C GLY A 335 -1.46 2.57 -14.07
N PRO A 336 -1.86 3.84 -13.87
CA PRO A 336 -0.99 4.99 -14.14
C PRO A 336 0.12 5.09 -13.08
N GLY A 337 1.27 5.67 -13.43
CA GLY A 337 2.36 5.94 -12.48
C GLY A 337 3.66 5.18 -12.73
N LEU A 338 3.69 4.30 -13.72
CA LEU A 338 4.92 3.67 -14.22
C LEU A 338 5.40 4.37 -15.49
N SER A 339 6.61 4.91 -15.46
CA SER A 339 7.30 5.37 -16.66
C SER A 339 8.22 4.28 -17.24
N ALA A 340 8.63 4.42 -18.51
CA ALA A 340 9.67 3.56 -19.08
C ALA A 340 10.97 3.62 -18.27
N ALA A 341 11.31 4.80 -17.72
CA ALA A 341 12.48 5.00 -16.88
C ALA A 341 12.40 4.21 -15.56
N ASP A 342 11.20 4.04 -14.99
CA ASP A 342 11.02 3.23 -13.78
C ASP A 342 11.23 1.74 -14.05
N PHE A 343 10.71 1.23 -15.18
CA PHE A 343 11.00 -0.14 -15.61
C PHE A 343 12.49 -0.36 -15.87
N ASP A 344 13.17 0.59 -16.51
CA ASP A 344 14.60 0.49 -16.75
C ASP A 344 15.39 0.53 -15.44
N TRP A 345 14.99 1.37 -14.48
CA TRP A 345 15.57 1.39 -13.15
C TRP A 345 15.34 0.05 -12.43
N MET A 346 14.12 -0.46 -12.40
CA MET A 346 13.79 -1.75 -11.77
C MET A 346 14.63 -2.90 -12.34
N LYS A 347 14.73 -2.98 -13.67
CA LYS A 347 15.60 -3.96 -14.37
C LYS A 347 17.07 -3.77 -13.99
N SER A 348 17.56 -2.54 -13.93
CA SER A 348 18.96 -2.25 -13.55
C SER A 348 19.29 -2.69 -12.12
N LYS A 349 18.29 -2.74 -11.23
CA LYS A 349 18.43 -3.27 -9.86
C LYS A 349 18.21 -4.78 -9.77
N GLY A 350 17.74 -5.41 -10.86
CA GLY A 350 17.40 -6.82 -10.91
C GLY A 350 16.06 -7.16 -10.27
N ILE A 351 15.18 -6.18 -10.04
CA ILE A 351 13.83 -6.42 -9.51
C ILE A 351 13.05 -7.24 -10.53
N ARG A 352 12.46 -8.33 -10.07
CA ARG A 352 11.56 -9.16 -10.87
C ARG A 352 10.14 -8.67 -10.63
N TYR A 353 9.36 -8.55 -11.70
CA TYR A 353 8.02 -8.00 -11.63
C TYR A 353 7.08 -8.70 -12.61
N HIS A 354 5.86 -8.92 -12.16
CA HIS A 354 4.79 -9.58 -12.90
C HIS A 354 3.58 -8.65 -12.93
N THR A 355 3.51 -7.83 -13.97
CA THR A 355 2.41 -6.88 -14.18
C THR A 355 1.12 -7.61 -14.57
N MET A 356 -0.03 -6.96 -14.43
CA MET A 356 -1.28 -7.54 -14.94
C MET A 356 -1.26 -7.74 -16.47
N ALA A 357 -0.48 -6.96 -17.22
CA ALA A 357 -0.27 -7.22 -18.65
C ALA A 357 0.47 -8.54 -18.91
N GLN A 358 1.38 -8.97 -18.01
CA GLN A 358 1.98 -10.30 -18.11
C GLN A 358 0.97 -11.39 -17.78
N VAL A 359 0.09 -11.17 -16.79
CA VAL A 359 -1.01 -12.09 -16.47
C VAL A 359 -1.93 -12.29 -17.68
N GLU A 360 -2.30 -11.22 -18.38
CA GLU A 360 -3.13 -11.28 -19.59
C GLU A 360 -2.45 -12.04 -20.75
N THR A 361 -1.15 -11.84 -20.95
CA THR A 361 -0.42 -12.43 -22.09
C THR A 361 0.09 -13.85 -21.83
N SER A 362 0.48 -14.15 -20.60
CA SER A 362 1.09 -15.43 -20.21
C SER A 362 0.13 -16.37 -19.48
N GLY A 363 -0.99 -15.84 -18.98
CA GLY A 363 -1.95 -16.55 -18.14
C GLY A 363 -1.52 -16.61 -16.67
N TRP A 364 -2.51 -16.56 -15.76
CA TRP A 364 -2.27 -16.51 -14.31
C TRP A 364 -1.40 -17.66 -13.78
N GLN A 365 -1.71 -18.91 -14.17
CA GLN A 365 -0.97 -20.06 -13.66
C GLN A 365 0.52 -20.02 -14.04
N SER A 366 0.83 -19.54 -15.25
CA SER A 366 2.22 -19.38 -15.72
C SER A 366 2.98 -18.35 -14.88
N VAL A 367 2.31 -17.25 -14.53
CA VAL A 367 2.87 -16.20 -13.65
C VAL A 367 3.12 -16.76 -12.24
N VAL A 368 2.17 -17.51 -11.67
CA VAL A 368 2.32 -18.15 -10.35
C VAL A 368 3.50 -19.11 -10.34
N ASP A 369 3.61 -19.99 -11.33
CA ASP A 369 4.71 -20.98 -11.36
C ASP A 369 6.07 -20.31 -11.59
N THR A 370 6.10 -19.20 -12.34
CA THR A 370 7.32 -18.39 -12.51
C THR A 370 7.69 -17.69 -11.21
N THR A 371 6.73 -17.04 -10.57
CA THR A 371 6.89 -16.38 -9.27
C THR A 371 7.50 -17.32 -8.24
N LEU A 372 6.96 -18.55 -8.10
CA LEU A 372 7.44 -19.49 -7.09
C LEU A 372 8.87 -19.98 -7.38
N ARG A 373 9.23 -20.22 -8.65
CA ARG A 373 10.62 -20.52 -9.03
C ARG A 373 11.56 -19.35 -8.73
N GLU A 374 11.11 -18.13 -8.97
CA GLU A 374 11.87 -16.93 -8.70
C GLU A 374 12.12 -16.77 -7.20
N ILE A 375 11.10 -16.96 -6.36
CA ILE A 375 11.21 -16.94 -4.91
C ILE A 375 12.18 -18.04 -4.44
N GLU A 376 12.05 -19.27 -4.95
CA GLU A 376 12.92 -20.40 -4.59
C GLU A 376 14.39 -20.16 -4.98
N SER A 377 14.65 -19.49 -6.11
CA SER A 377 16.00 -19.12 -6.54
C SER A 377 16.65 -17.99 -5.71
N GLY A 378 15.85 -17.32 -4.87
CA GLY A 378 16.26 -16.19 -4.05
C GLY A 378 16.70 -16.59 -2.63
N PRO A 379 16.73 -15.63 -1.70
CA PRO A 379 17.01 -15.91 -0.30
C PRO A 379 15.97 -16.82 0.35
N GLN A 380 16.37 -17.63 1.33
CA GLN A 380 15.47 -18.60 1.98
C GLN A 380 14.43 -17.97 2.90
N ASN A 381 14.73 -16.82 3.51
CA ASN A 381 13.80 -16.16 4.43
C ASN A 381 12.92 -15.20 3.64
N ILE A 382 11.62 -15.49 3.55
CA ILE A 382 10.68 -14.73 2.71
C ILE A 382 9.85 -13.79 3.59
N PHE A 383 9.85 -12.51 3.27
CA PHE A 383 8.87 -11.56 3.79
C PHE A 383 7.82 -11.29 2.71
N VAL A 384 6.55 -11.42 3.05
CA VAL A 384 5.44 -11.15 2.14
C VAL A 384 4.79 -9.83 2.54
N SER A 385 4.80 -8.85 1.64
CA SER A 385 4.05 -7.61 1.78
C SER A 385 2.87 -7.65 0.82
N PHE A 386 1.65 -7.72 1.35
CA PHE A 386 0.42 -7.71 0.58
C PHE A 386 -0.26 -6.35 0.76
N ASP A 387 -0.31 -5.57 -0.31
CA ASP A 387 -1.14 -4.36 -0.39
C ASP A 387 -2.53 -4.77 -0.91
N ILE A 388 -3.58 -4.35 -0.20
CA ILE A 388 -4.95 -4.74 -0.54
C ILE A 388 -5.36 -4.26 -1.95
N SER A 389 -4.77 -3.18 -2.45
CA SER A 389 -5.00 -2.64 -3.80
C SER A 389 -4.53 -3.59 -4.90
N ALA A 390 -3.73 -4.61 -4.59
CA ALA A 390 -3.44 -5.69 -5.54
C ALA A 390 -4.71 -6.35 -6.07
N LEU A 391 -5.75 -6.43 -5.22
CA LEU A 391 -7.07 -6.92 -5.61
C LEU A 391 -7.81 -5.91 -6.49
N ASP A 392 -8.69 -6.43 -7.36
CA ASP A 392 -9.61 -5.57 -8.09
C ASP A 392 -10.56 -4.84 -7.12
N PRO A 393 -10.94 -3.57 -7.37
CA PRO A 393 -11.88 -2.82 -6.53
C PRO A 393 -13.26 -3.49 -6.37
N ALA A 394 -13.62 -4.43 -7.26
CA ALA A 394 -14.79 -5.29 -7.07
C ALA A 394 -14.71 -6.17 -5.81
N TYR A 395 -13.49 -6.44 -5.31
CA TYR A 395 -13.22 -7.20 -4.09
C TYR A 395 -12.65 -6.34 -2.96
N ALA A 396 -11.95 -5.26 -3.28
CA ALA A 396 -11.33 -4.36 -2.30
C ALA A 396 -11.48 -2.90 -2.71
N SER A 397 -12.65 -2.32 -2.48
CA SER A 397 -12.89 -0.89 -2.69
C SER A 397 -12.24 -0.02 -1.62
N GLY A 398 -12.10 -0.55 -0.39
CA GLY A 398 -11.47 0.11 0.75
C GLY A 398 -9.95 0.00 0.71
N ALA A 399 -9.32 0.63 -0.28
CA ALA A 399 -7.87 0.76 -0.38
C ALA A 399 -7.47 2.24 -0.37
N GLY A 400 -6.25 2.56 0.06
CA GLY A 400 -5.71 3.91 -0.09
C GLY A 400 -5.61 4.31 -1.57
N ARG A 401 -5.02 3.44 -2.39
CA ARG A 401 -4.93 3.60 -3.86
C ARG A 401 -5.65 2.47 -4.61
N PRO A 402 -6.98 2.47 -4.76
CA PRO A 402 -7.63 1.42 -5.54
C PRO A 402 -7.27 1.53 -7.03
N ALA A 403 -6.93 0.42 -7.66
CA ALA A 403 -6.59 0.36 -9.09
C ALA A 403 -7.45 -0.70 -9.80
N PRO A 404 -8.17 -0.40 -10.90
CA PRO A 404 -8.99 -1.40 -11.61
C PRO A 404 -8.13 -2.45 -12.33
N ASN A 405 -8.77 -3.55 -12.77
CA ASN A 405 -8.16 -4.69 -13.49
C ASN A 405 -7.14 -5.45 -12.62
N GLY A 406 -7.51 -5.68 -11.36
CA GLY A 406 -6.66 -6.35 -10.38
C GLY A 406 -6.87 -7.85 -10.27
N LEU A 407 -6.21 -8.44 -9.27
CA LEU A 407 -6.39 -9.84 -8.92
C LEU A 407 -7.77 -10.08 -8.33
N THR A 408 -8.34 -11.24 -8.63
CA THR A 408 -9.51 -11.77 -7.95
C THR A 408 -9.12 -12.49 -6.66
N MET A 409 -10.06 -12.65 -5.73
CA MET A 409 -9.84 -13.49 -4.54
C MET A 409 -9.49 -14.94 -4.88
N ARG A 410 -10.00 -15.47 -6.00
CA ARG A 410 -9.68 -16.82 -6.49
C ARG A 410 -8.25 -16.96 -7.01
N GLU A 411 -7.57 -15.85 -7.27
CA GLU A 411 -6.17 -15.82 -7.70
C GLU A 411 -5.26 -15.54 -6.51
N ALA A 412 -5.57 -14.53 -5.70
CA ALA A 412 -4.73 -14.08 -4.59
C ALA A 412 -4.65 -15.09 -3.43
N VAL A 413 -5.78 -15.67 -2.99
CA VAL A 413 -5.82 -16.64 -1.89
C VAL A 413 -4.93 -17.86 -2.13
N PRO A 414 -5.06 -18.60 -3.25
CA PRO A 414 -4.20 -19.75 -3.50
C PRO A 414 -2.74 -19.37 -3.71
N LEU A 415 -2.43 -18.22 -4.32
CA LEU A 415 -1.05 -17.74 -4.44
C LEU A 415 -0.41 -17.54 -3.06
N VAL A 416 -1.06 -16.80 -2.18
CA VAL A 416 -0.54 -16.51 -0.84
C VAL A 416 -0.39 -17.79 -0.01
N ARG A 417 -1.38 -18.69 -0.07
CA ARG A 417 -1.30 -20.00 0.60
C ARG A 417 -0.10 -20.81 0.10
N ARG A 418 0.13 -20.85 -1.21
CA ARG A 418 1.27 -21.57 -1.81
C ARG A 418 2.60 -20.96 -1.41
N ILE A 419 2.76 -19.65 -1.46
CA ILE A 419 3.98 -18.97 -1.01
C ILE A 419 4.28 -19.37 0.45
N CYS A 420 3.28 -19.28 1.34
CA CYS A 420 3.47 -19.56 2.76
C CYS A 420 3.63 -21.06 3.09
N ALA A 421 3.15 -21.98 2.23
CA ALA A 421 3.34 -23.42 2.39
C ALA A 421 4.67 -23.94 1.81
N GLU A 422 5.06 -23.42 0.64
CA GLU A 422 6.19 -23.91 -0.13
C GLU A 422 7.51 -23.26 0.30
N THR A 423 7.47 -22.09 0.93
CA THR A 423 8.66 -21.31 1.33
C THR A 423 8.75 -21.10 2.84
N LYS A 424 9.90 -20.59 3.33
CA LYS A 424 10.06 -20.22 4.73
C LYS A 424 9.71 -18.73 4.90
N VAL A 425 8.42 -18.46 5.14
CA VAL A 425 7.96 -17.12 5.47
C VAL A 425 8.41 -16.75 6.88
N VAL A 426 9.10 -15.61 7.00
CA VAL A 426 9.63 -15.06 8.25
C VAL A 426 8.89 -13.80 8.71
N GLY A 427 7.98 -13.27 7.89
CA GLY A 427 7.09 -12.19 8.23
C GLY A 427 6.06 -11.95 7.12
N PHE A 428 4.90 -11.43 7.51
CA PHE A 428 3.79 -11.10 6.61
C PHE A 428 3.25 -9.72 6.98
N ALA A 429 2.92 -8.90 5.99
CA ALA A 429 2.24 -7.62 6.19
C ALA A 429 0.99 -7.52 5.32
N MET A 430 -0.14 -7.15 5.92
CA MET A 430 -1.37 -6.74 5.23
C MET A 430 -1.52 -5.22 5.34
N LEU A 431 -1.32 -4.52 4.23
CA LEU A 431 -1.18 -3.06 4.19
C LEU A 431 -2.24 -2.40 3.31
N ASP A 432 -2.39 -1.08 3.50
CA ASP A 432 -3.27 -0.16 2.76
C ASP A 432 -4.78 -0.49 2.77
N VAL A 433 -5.21 -1.41 3.64
CA VAL A 433 -6.62 -1.63 3.96
C VAL A 433 -7.18 -0.35 4.58
N ALA A 434 -8.19 0.23 3.95
CA ALA A 434 -8.84 1.48 4.33
C ALA A 434 -10.33 1.23 4.64
N PRO A 435 -10.66 0.68 5.82
CA PRO A 435 -12.00 0.18 6.11
C PRO A 435 -13.12 1.21 5.99
N TYR A 436 -12.88 2.48 6.30
CA TYR A 436 -13.91 3.53 6.24
C TYR A 436 -14.18 4.03 4.83
N LEU A 437 -13.37 3.63 3.85
CA LEU A 437 -13.67 3.81 2.42
C LEU A 437 -14.54 2.67 1.88
N ASP A 438 -14.79 1.62 2.67
CA ASP A 438 -15.63 0.49 2.30
C ASP A 438 -16.94 0.46 3.11
N LEU A 439 -18.05 0.77 2.44
CA LEU A 439 -19.38 0.75 3.04
C LEU A 439 -19.94 -0.67 3.25
N SER A 440 -19.25 -1.70 2.77
CA SER A 440 -19.74 -3.08 2.68
C SER A 440 -18.96 -4.10 3.51
N TYR A 441 -17.95 -3.67 4.29
CA TYR A 441 -16.99 -4.50 5.03
C TYR A 441 -16.21 -5.56 4.21
N ALA A 442 -16.47 -5.69 2.90
CA ALA A 442 -15.91 -6.72 2.03
C ALA A 442 -14.38 -6.68 1.96
N THR A 443 -13.80 -5.49 1.98
CA THR A 443 -12.35 -5.28 1.94
C THR A 443 -11.69 -5.86 3.18
N ALA A 444 -12.20 -5.55 4.38
CA ALA A 444 -11.66 -6.09 5.63
C ALA A 444 -11.84 -7.61 5.71
N LEU A 445 -13.00 -8.13 5.28
CA LEU A 445 -13.24 -9.57 5.17
C LEU A 445 -12.24 -10.26 4.24
N ASN A 446 -12.00 -9.67 3.06
CA ASN A 446 -11.08 -10.22 2.07
C ASN A 446 -9.62 -10.15 2.53
N ALA A 447 -9.23 -9.07 3.21
CA ALA A 447 -7.91 -8.93 3.83
C ALA A 447 -7.66 -10.04 4.87
N ASP A 448 -8.64 -10.32 5.74
CA ASP A 448 -8.59 -11.41 6.72
C ASP A 448 -8.46 -12.78 6.04
N GLN A 449 -9.21 -13.01 4.95
CA GLN A 449 -9.10 -14.26 4.21
C GLN A 449 -7.71 -14.45 3.56
N ILE A 450 -7.06 -13.38 3.11
CA ILE A 450 -5.69 -13.43 2.61
C ILE A 450 -4.69 -13.76 3.73
N MET A 451 -4.84 -13.13 4.90
CA MET A 451 -4.02 -13.47 6.07
C MET A 451 -4.24 -14.93 6.49
N ASN A 452 -5.49 -15.40 6.51
CA ASN A 452 -5.79 -16.80 6.83
C ASN A 452 -5.16 -17.77 5.83
N ALA A 453 -5.11 -17.40 4.55
CA ALA A 453 -4.44 -18.19 3.51
C ALA A 453 -2.94 -18.34 3.82
N CYS A 454 -2.25 -17.27 4.23
CA CYS A 454 -0.84 -17.37 4.61
C CYS A 454 -0.66 -18.19 5.88
N LEU A 455 -1.48 -17.94 6.90
CA LEU A 455 -1.45 -18.67 8.17
C LEU A 455 -1.66 -20.17 7.97
N THR A 456 -2.63 -20.53 7.12
CA THR A 456 -2.87 -21.91 6.68
C THR A 456 -1.66 -22.49 5.96
N GLY A 457 -1.00 -21.72 5.08
CA GLY A 457 0.23 -22.16 4.42
C GLY A 457 1.35 -22.49 5.41
N ILE A 458 1.57 -21.63 6.41
CA ILE A 458 2.55 -21.87 7.49
C ILE A 458 2.19 -23.14 8.27
N ALA A 459 0.92 -23.34 8.60
CA ALA A 459 0.43 -24.54 9.27
C ALA A 459 0.63 -25.81 8.42
N MET A 460 0.30 -25.76 7.12
CA MET A 460 0.55 -26.84 6.16
C MET A 460 2.03 -27.21 6.13
N ARG A 461 2.92 -26.23 6.09
CA ARG A 461 4.37 -26.43 6.13
C ARG A 461 4.81 -27.14 7.41
N LYS A 462 4.28 -26.73 8.57
CA LYS A 462 4.55 -27.35 9.88
C LYS A 462 4.08 -28.80 9.95
N LEU A 463 2.94 -29.11 9.32
CA LEU A 463 2.39 -30.46 9.20
C LEU A 463 3.07 -31.31 8.11
N GLY A 464 3.89 -30.70 7.24
CA GLY A 464 4.51 -31.39 6.11
C GLY A 464 3.54 -31.69 4.96
N VAL A 465 2.43 -30.96 4.86
CA VAL A 465 1.50 -31.04 3.71
C VAL A 465 2.19 -30.45 2.48
N LYS A 466 2.23 -31.23 1.39
CA LYS A 466 2.93 -30.87 0.16
C LYS A 466 2.00 -31.06 -1.05
N GLY A 467 2.28 -30.31 -2.11
CA GLY A 467 1.61 -30.45 -3.40
C GLY A 467 1.39 -29.10 -4.04
N ALA A 468 1.77 -28.97 -5.32
CA ALA A 468 1.40 -27.80 -6.09
C ALA A 468 -0.13 -27.74 -6.22
N ASN A 469 -0.73 -26.57 -5.97
CA ASN A 469 -2.18 -26.38 -6.01
C ASN A 469 -2.95 -27.38 -5.14
N TYR A 470 -2.41 -27.70 -3.96
CA TYR A 470 -3.01 -28.67 -3.04
C TYR A 470 -4.45 -28.31 -2.65
N HIS A 471 -5.32 -29.31 -2.71
CA HIS A 471 -6.67 -29.29 -2.15
C HIS A 471 -6.85 -30.54 -1.28
N SER A 472 -7.54 -30.39 -0.14
CA SER A 472 -7.81 -31.50 0.76
C SER A 472 -8.73 -32.52 0.11
N ALA A 473 -8.34 -33.80 0.15
CA ALA A 473 -9.19 -34.91 -0.28
C ALA A 473 -10.57 -34.87 0.40
N LEU A 474 -10.62 -34.46 1.68
CA LEU A 474 -11.86 -34.28 2.45
C LEU A 474 -12.89 -33.36 1.76
N THR A 475 -12.43 -32.48 0.89
CA THR A 475 -13.26 -31.40 0.31
C THR A 475 -13.53 -31.55 -1.17
N VAL A 476 -12.74 -32.37 -1.87
CA VAL A 476 -12.91 -32.64 -3.30
C VAL A 476 -13.50 -34.02 -3.60
N GLU A 477 -13.39 -34.96 -2.67
CA GLU A 477 -13.92 -36.32 -2.81
C GLU A 477 -15.17 -36.49 -1.92
N SER A 478 -16.35 -36.06 -2.39
CA SER A 478 -17.56 -36.06 -1.55
C SER A 478 -18.24 -37.43 -1.36
N ALA A 479 -17.82 -38.48 -2.07
CA ALA A 479 -18.17 -39.88 -1.79
C ALA A 479 -17.51 -40.82 -2.82
N ALA A 480 -16.56 -41.66 -2.40
CA ALA A 480 -16.20 -42.87 -3.12
C ALA A 480 -15.76 -43.95 -2.12
N ALA A 481 -16.75 -44.60 -1.48
CA ALA A 481 -16.74 -45.97 -0.96
C ALA A 481 -17.66 -46.11 0.28
N HIS A 482 -18.97 -46.21 0.05
CA HIS A 482 -19.85 -46.99 0.92
C HIS A 482 -20.52 -48.06 0.09
#